data_AF-A0A6M4JAI6-F1
#
_entry.id   AF-A0A6M4JAI6-F1
#
_cell.length_a   1.000
_cell.length_b   1.000
_cell.length_c   1.000
_cell.angle_alpha   90.00
_cell.angle_beta   90.00
_cell.angle_gamma   90.00
#
_symmetry.space_group_name_H-M   'P 1'
#
loop_
_entity.id
_entity.type
_entity.pdbx_description
1 polymer ?
#
loop_
_entity_poly.entity_id
_entity_poly.type
_entity_poly.pdbx_seq_one_letter_code
_entity_poly.pdbx_strand_id
1 'polypeptide(L)'
;MQINNNTFKSILISYFATFIKTKSISFMSWPNKLINYQIRIEVVWNKNFIFHSLGLSKIKNKIKNNYKLNEFISDVYFNRMCYSNINQLLTKNKKRIVLKKILAINWITSHFKDKGFFANFKIKKGFDKPSAYEQSECILYSKPIENKIVALHCKIGNKYNLDIKNNRSIFWNNNKDTLNIVVIPISIKLLKKDNLKLINFWNINWTFLNEWINKKTSAEHS
;
A
#
# COMPACT_ATOMS: atom_id res chain seq x y z
N MET A 1 19.13 -8.27 6.73
CA MET A 1 18.15 -9.24 7.29
C MET A 1 18.03 -10.41 6.34
N GLN A 2 18.36 -11.61 6.80
CA GLN A 2 18.13 -12.86 6.07
C GLN A 2 16.68 -13.29 6.33
N ILE A 3 15.90 -13.54 5.27
CA ILE A 3 14.50 -14.00 5.40
C ILE A 3 14.51 -15.53 5.41
N ASN A 4 14.14 -16.13 6.54
CA ASN A 4 13.84 -17.55 6.64
C ASN A 4 12.30 -17.78 6.69
N ASN A 5 11.88 -19.04 6.81
CA ASN A 5 10.46 -19.41 6.84
C ASN A 5 9.69 -18.72 7.99
N ASN A 6 10.26 -18.68 9.19
CA ASN A 6 9.63 -18.07 10.36
C ASN A 6 9.52 -16.55 10.22
N THR A 7 10.58 -15.89 9.75
CA THR A 7 10.58 -14.45 9.49
C THR A 7 9.55 -14.09 8.42
N PHE A 8 9.50 -14.84 7.32
CA PHE A 8 8.52 -14.61 6.26
C PHE A 8 7.08 -14.77 6.76
N LYS A 9 6.81 -15.85 7.50
CA LYS A 9 5.50 -16.11 8.11
C LYS A 9 5.07 -14.95 9.02
N SER A 10 5.93 -14.53 9.95
CA SER A 10 5.66 -13.42 10.86
C SER A 10 5.33 -12.13 10.11
N ILE A 11 6.14 -11.78 9.10
CA ILE A 11 5.92 -10.59 8.25
C ILE A 11 4.58 -10.68 7.51
N LEU A 12 4.29 -11.82 6.89
CA LEU A 12 3.08 -12.00 6.10
C LEU A 12 1.82 -11.91 6.96
N ILE A 13 1.83 -12.51 8.15
CA ILE A 13 0.70 -12.47 9.07
C ILE A 13 0.50 -11.06 9.64
N SER A 14 1.58 -10.38 10.06
CA SER A 14 1.52 -8.97 10.51
C SER A 14 0.99 -8.05 9.41
N TYR A 15 1.46 -8.26 8.17
CA TYR A 15 1.01 -7.54 7.00
C TYR A 15 -0.47 -7.75 6.75
N PHE A 16 -0.92 -9.01 6.70
CA PHE A 16 -2.33 -9.32 6.50
C PHE A 16 -3.21 -8.73 7.62
N ALA A 17 -2.80 -8.88 8.89
CA ALA A 17 -3.52 -8.33 10.04
C ALA A 17 -3.66 -6.80 9.99
N THR A 18 -2.61 -6.09 9.57
CA THR A 18 -2.65 -4.63 9.40
C THR A 18 -3.64 -4.24 8.29
N PHE A 19 -3.64 -4.99 7.19
CA PHE A 19 -4.46 -4.71 6.01
C PHE A 19 -5.94 -5.00 6.23
N ILE A 20 -6.28 -6.08 6.93
CA ILE A 20 -7.69 -6.40 7.19
C ILE A 20 -8.33 -5.42 8.19
N LYS A 21 -7.54 -4.83 9.11
CA LYS A 21 -8.03 -3.84 10.07
C LYS A 21 -8.18 -2.45 9.44
N THR A 22 -7.32 -2.12 8.48
CA THR A 22 -7.31 -0.80 7.84
C THR A 22 -8.29 -0.76 6.66
N LYS A 23 -9.39 0.00 6.79
CA LYS A 23 -10.33 0.26 5.69
C LYS A 23 -9.71 1.20 4.66
N SER A 24 -9.22 2.36 5.11
CA SER A 24 -8.51 3.32 4.26
C SER A 24 -7.60 4.22 5.08
N ILE A 25 -6.71 4.95 4.40
CA ILE A 25 -5.93 6.03 5.01
C ILE A 25 -6.23 7.31 4.25
N SER A 26 -6.64 8.36 4.95
CA SER A 26 -6.81 9.68 4.35
C SER A 26 -5.65 10.59 4.68
N PHE A 27 -5.10 11.26 3.68
CA PHE A 27 -4.06 12.28 3.82
C PHE A 27 -4.62 13.60 3.37
N MET A 28 -4.41 14.65 4.16
CA MET A 28 -4.83 16.00 3.80
C MET A 28 -3.61 16.89 3.60
N SER A 29 -3.65 17.66 2.52
CA SER A 29 -2.68 18.71 2.22
C SER A 29 -3.40 20.02 1.95
N TRP A 30 -2.81 21.10 2.46
CA TRP A 30 -3.16 22.48 2.17
C TRP A 30 -2.14 23.00 1.16
N PRO A 31 -2.44 22.96 -0.15
CA PRO A 31 -1.51 23.36 -1.19
C PRO A 31 -1.29 24.89 -1.14
N ASN A 32 -0.42 25.37 -0.26
CA ASN A 32 -0.08 26.79 -0.09
C ASN A 32 -1.25 27.71 0.35
N LYS A 33 -0.94 28.84 1.00
CA LYS A 33 -1.97 29.80 1.46
C LYS A 33 -2.77 30.46 0.32
N LEU A 34 -2.29 30.36 -0.93
CA LEU A 34 -2.89 30.99 -2.11
C LEU A 34 -3.98 30.13 -2.78
N ILE A 35 -4.10 28.84 -2.41
CA ILE A 35 -5.11 27.94 -2.98
C ILE A 35 -6.20 27.74 -1.93
N ASN A 36 -7.42 28.19 -2.25
CA ASN A 36 -8.57 28.19 -1.34
C ASN A 36 -9.17 26.79 -1.08
N TYR A 37 -8.49 25.71 -1.45
CA TYR A 37 -9.02 24.37 -1.28
C TYR A 37 -7.97 23.37 -0.82
N GLN A 38 -8.46 22.34 -0.13
CA GLN A 38 -7.68 21.25 0.44
C GLN A 38 -7.68 20.06 -0.52
N ILE A 39 -6.62 19.26 -0.46
CA ILE A 39 -6.52 18.01 -1.22
C ILE A 39 -6.52 16.85 -0.24
N ARG A 40 -7.52 15.97 -0.36
CA ARG A 40 -7.63 14.74 0.40
C ARG A 40 -7.34 13.53 -0.48
N ILE A 41 -6.27 12.80 -0.17
CA ILE A 41 -5.94 11.52 -0.80
C ILE A 41 -6.45 10.40 0.10
N GLU A 42 -7.35 9.55 -0.40
CA GLU A 42 -7.80 8.36 0.31
C GLU A 42 -7.21 7.10 -0.32
N VAL A 43 -6.29 6.45 0.40
CA VAL A 43 -5.73 5.16 0.02
C VAL A 43 -6.67 4.05 0.44
N VAL A 44 -7.20 3.31 -0.53
CA VAL A 44 -8.03 2.13 -0.31
C VAL A 44 -7.27 0.87 -0.74
N TRP A 45 -7.17 -0.11 0.16
CA TRP A 45 -6.44 -1.34 -0.09
C TRP A 45 -7.25 -2.32 -0.94
N ASN A 46 -6.62 -2.88 -1.98
CA ASN A 46 -7.20 -3.96 -2.78
C ASN A 46 -6.56 -5.30 -2.37
N LYS A 47 -7.34 -6.37 -2.24
CA LYS A 47 -6.83 -7.73 -1.97
C LYS A 47 -5.77 -8.18 -3.00
N ASN A 48 -5.92 -7.77 -4.26
CA ASN A 48 -4.94 -8.06 -5.33
C ASN A 48 -3.58 -7.38 -5.07
N PHE A 49 -3.56 -6.26 -4.34
CA PHE A 49 -2.33 -5.59 -3.98
C PHE A 49 -1.47 -6.45 -3.06
N ILE A 50 -2.03 -7.32 -2.21
CA ILE A 50 -1.21 -8.15 -1.30
C ILE A 50 -0.27 -9.07 -2.09
N PHE A 51 -0.78 -9.84 -3.05
CA PHE A 51 0.09 -10.68 -3.90
C PHE A 51 1.08 -9.85 -4.72
N HIS A 52 0.65 -8.70 -5.24
CA HIS A 52 1.53 -7.85 -6.03
C HIS A 52 2.63 -7.18 -5.20
N SER A 53 2.29 -6.73 -4.00
CA SER A 53 3.20 -6.12 -3.04
C SER A 53 4.30 -7.09 -2.62
N LEU A 54 3.98 -8.39 -2.49
CA LEU A 54 4.96 -9.48 -2.22
C LEU A 54 5.77 -9.89 -3.46
N GLY A 55 5.34 -9.49 -4.66
CA GLY A 55 5.99 -9.86 -5.92
C GLY A 55 5.62 -11.28 -6.39
N LEU A 56 4.50 -11.81 -5.90
CA LEU A 56 4.06 -13.18 -6.15
C LEU A 56 2.98 -13.30 -7.24
N SER A 57 2.52 -12.18 -7.83
CA SER A 57 1.42 -12.17 -8.81
C SER A 57 1.58 -13.18 -9.94
N LYS A 58 2.80 -13.34 -10.50
CA LYS A 58 3.07 -14.28 -11.60
C LYS A 58 3.32 -15.72 -11.14
N ILE A 59 3.63 -15.91 -9.85
CA ILE A 59 3.92 -17.23 -9.26
C ILE A 59 2.65 -17.84 -8.70
N LYS A 60 1.63 -17.02 -8.39
CA LYS A 60 0.30 -17.46 -7.97
C LYS A 60 -0.19 -18.63 -8.83
N ASN A 61 -0.07 -18.50 -10.16
CA ASN A 61 -0.48 -19.53 -11.12
C ASN A 61 0.40 -20.80 -11.08
N LYS A 62 1.67 -20.68 -10.68
CA LYS A 62 2.59 -21.83 -10.53
C LYS A 62 2.42 -22.57 -9.22
N ILE A 63 1.95 -21.88 -8.18
CA ILE A 63 1.71 -22.46 -6.86
C ILE A 63 0.41 -23.28 -6.90
N LYS A 64 -0.66 -22.68 -7.40
CA LYS A 64 -1.96 -23.32 -7.64
C LYS A 64 -2.81 -22.37 -8.47
N ASN A 65 -3.45 -22.85 -9.53
CA ASN A 65 -4.41 -22.04 -10.27
C ASN A 65 -5.47 -21.49 -9.32
N ASN A 66 -5.74 -20.18 -9.38
CA ASN A 66 -6.73 -19.47 -8.57
C ASN A 66 -6.51 -19.42 -7.05
N TYR A 67 -5.27 -19.55 -6.57
CA TYR A 67 -4.99 -19.51 -5.13
C TYR A 67 -5.55 -18.25 -4.45
N LYS A 68 -6.59 -18.37 -3.60
CA LYS A 68 -7.21 -17.19 -2.98
C LYS A 68 -6.27 -16.61 -1.92
N LEU A 69 -6.40 -15.31 -1.64
CA LEU A 69 -5.57 -14.66 -0.62
C LEU A 69 -5.69 -15.35 0.74
N ASN A 70 -6.92 -15.64 1.18
CA ASN A 70 -7.14 -16.27 2.48
C ASN A 70 -6.56 -17.69 2.55
N GLU A 71 -6.62 -18.45 1.44
CA GLU A 71 -6.02 -19.79 1.35
C GLU A 71 -4.50 -19.71 1.45
N PHE A 72 -3.88 -18.78 0.73
CA PHE A 72 -2.44 -18.55 0.80
C PHE A 72 -1.98 -18.17 2.21
N ILE A 73 -2.70 -17.25 2.87
CA ILE A 73 -2.40 -16.86 4.25
C ILE A 73 -2.55 -18.05 5.20
N SER A 74 -3.62 -18.84 5.05
CA SER A 74 -3.86 -20.05 5.85
C SER A 74 -2.74 -21.08 5.68
N ASP A 75 -2.34 -21.36 4.44
CA ASP A 75 -1.31 -22.36 4.16
C ASP A 75 0.06 -21.92 4.69
N VAL A 76 0.39 -20.62 4.65
CA VAL A 76 1.60 -20.10 5.31
C VAL A 76 1.46 -20.16 6.84
N TYR A 77 0.28 -19.87 7.38
CA TYR A 77 0.02 -19.94 8.82
C TYR A 77 0.19 -21.37 9.37
N PHE A 78 -0.29 -22.37 8.64
CA PHE A 78 -0.18 -23.80 9.00
C PHE A 78 1.09 -24.48 8.45
N ASN A 79 2.07 -23.71 7.98
CA ASN A 79 3.34 -24.21 7.40
C ASN A 79 3.19 -25.16 6.20
N ARG A 80 2.02 -25.23 5.57
CA ARG A 80 1.76 -25.97 4.32
C ARG A 80 2.44 -25.29 3.12
N MET A 81 2.71 -23.99 3.24
CA MET A 81 3.53 -23.22 2.30
C MET A 81 4.60 -22.45 3.04
N CYS A 82 5.87 -22.67 2.68
CA CYS A 82 7.00 -21.97 3.29
C CYS A 82 7.72 -21.05 2.30
N TYR A 83 8.54 -20.13 2.82
CA TYR A 83 9.35 -19.23 1.99
C TYR A 83 10.32 -19.98 1.10
N SER A 84 10.90 -21.09 1.58
CA SER A 84 11.74 -21.99 0.79
C SER A 84 11.05 -22.50 -0.47
N ASN A 85 9.79 -22.96 -0.38
CA ASN A 85 9.01 -23.43 -1.52
C ASN A 85 8.82 -22.30 -2.55
N ILE A 86 8.42 -21.11 -2.09
CA ILE A 86 8.22 -19.93 -2.94
C ILE A 86 9.54 -19.53 -3.63
N ASN A 87 10.64 -19.54 -2.87
CA ASN A 87 11.95 -19.14 -3.35
C ASN A 87 12.48 -20.10 -4.42
N GLN A 88 12.20 -21.40 -4.33
CA GLN A 88 12.59 -22.38 -5.36
C GLN A 88 11.89 -22.13 -6.71
N LEU A 89 10.65 -21.61 -6.69
CA LEU A 89 9.90 -21.29 -7.92
C LEU A 89 10.37 -20.01 -8.64
N LEU A 90 11.37 -19.31 -8.08
CA LEU A 90 11.83 -18.00 -8.54
C LEU A 90 13.20 -18.05 -9.24
N THR A 91 13.31 -17.29 -10.33
CA THR A 91 14.61 -16.99 -10.95
C THR A 91 15.43 -16.05 -10.06
N LYS A 92 16.77 -16.06 -10.19
CA LYS A 92 17.70 -15.22 -9.39
C LYS A 92 17.28 -13.74 -9.31
N ASN A 93 16.93 -13.15 -10.46
CA ASN A 93 16.48 -11.76 -10.53
C ASN A 93 15.16 -11.53 -9.78
N LYS A 94 14.20 -12.45 -9.88
CA LYS A 94 12.93 -12.36 -9.16
C LYS A 94 13.09 -12.55 -7.66
N LYS A 95 13.99 -13.45 -7.20
CA LYS A 95 14.32 -13.62 -5.78
C LYS A 95 14.73 -12.29 -5.14
N ARG A 96 15.62 -11.53 -5.81
CA ARG A 96 16.06 -10.20 -5.35
C ARG A 96 14.90 -9.20 -5.26
N ILE A 97 13.98 -9.21 -6.24
CA ILE A 97 12.81 -8.32 -6.25
C ILE A 97 11.85 -8.66 -5.11
N VAL A 98 11.53 -9.95 -4.94
CA VAL A 98 10.64 -10.44 -3.86
C VAL A 98 11.23 -10.10 -2.50
N LEU A 99 12.53 -10.32 -2.29
CA LEU A 99 13.21 -9.96 -1.05
C LEU A 99 13.08 -8.46 -0.74
N LYS A 100 13.36 -7.58 -1.71
CA LYS A 100 13.19 -6.12 -1.54
C LYS A 100 11.76 -5.74 -1.16
N LYS A 101 10.78 -6.43 -1.75
CA LYS A 101 9.36 -6.23 -1.48
C LYS A 101 8.95 -6.69 -0.08
N ILE A 102 9.41 -7.87 0.35
CA ILE A 102 9.20 -8.38 1.72
C ILE A 102 9.81 -7.43 2.76
N LEU A 103 11.01 -6.91 2.49
CA LEU A 103 11.65 -5.92 3.38
C LEU A 103 10.86 -4.62 3.44
N ALA A 104 10.34 -4.13 2.30
CA ALA A 104 9.48 -2.95 2.27
C ALA A 104 8.16 -3.17 3.04
N ILE A 105 7.59 -4.37 2.94
CA ILE A 105 6.39 -4.78 3.68
C ILE A 105 6.66 -4.81 5.19
N ASN A 106 7.73 -5.46 5.62
CA ASN A 106 8.12 -5.48 7.02
C ASN A 106 8.28 -4.04 7.55
N TRP A 107 8.98 -3.20 6.77
CA TRP A 107 9.22 -1.81 7.13
C TRP A 107 7.94 -1.01 7.31
N ILE A 108 7.00 -1.10 6.35
CA ILE A 108 5.73 -0.39 6.48
C ILE A 108 4.94 -0.94 7.67
N THR A 109 4.79 -2.26 7.82
CA THR A 109 3.98 -2.85 8.91
C THR A 109 4.48 -2.50 10.30
N SER A 110 5.79 -2.37 10.48
CA SER A 110 6.39 -2.00 11.78
C SER A 110 6.14 -0.54 12.17
N HIS A 111 5.94 0.35 11.21
CA HIS A 111 5.86 1.81 11.44
C HIS A 111 4.51 2.42 11.03
N PHE A 112 3.61 1.63 10.47
CA PHE A 112 2.34 2.11 9.93
C PHE A 112 1.38 2.64 11.00
N LYS A 113 1.56 2.21 12.26
CA LYS A 113 0.76 2.66 13.41
C LYS A 113 1.06 4.10 13.83
N ASP A 114 2.17 4.66 13.35
CA ASP A 114 2.57 6.02 13.70
C ASP A 114 1.75 7.05 12.92
N LYS A 115 1.08 7.96 13.63
CA LYS A 115 0.40 9.10 13.02
C LYS A 115 1.39 9.90 12.19
N GLY A 116 1.12 10.04 10.89
CA GLY A 116 1.99 10.75 9.96
C GLY A 116 3.19 9.92 9.46
N PHE A 117 3.07 8.59 9.38
CA PHE A 117 4.05 7.74 8.69
C PHE A 117 4.32 8.24 7.26
N PHE A 118 3.29 8.62 6.50
CA PHE A 118 3.45 9.29 5.21
C PHE A 118 3.59 10.80 5.38
N ALA A 119 4.60 11.39 4.73
CA ALA A 119 4.94 12.80 4.85
C ALA A 119 4.70 13.60 3.57
N ASN A 120 4.83 12.96 2.41
CA ASN A 120 4.78 13.65 1.13
C ASN A 120 3.97 12.83 0.13
N PHE A 121 3.33 13.52 -0.83
CA PHE A 121 2.79 12.86 -2.00
C PHE A 121 2.96 13.68 -3.27
N LYS A 122 2.81 13.01 -4.41
CA LYS A 122 2.80 13.63 -5.72
C LYS A 122 1.73 13.00 -6.58
N ILE A 123 0.89 13.84 -7.16
CA ILE A 123 -0.02 13.43 -8.24
C ILE A 123 0.71 13.59 -9.57
N LYS A 124 0.55 12.59 -10.44
CA LYS A 124 1.14 12.53 -11.77
C LYS A 124 0.02 12.30 -12.78
N LYS A 125 0.22 12.77 -14.02
CA LYS A 125 -0.60 12.32 -15.14
C LYS A 125 -0.40 10.82 -15.32
N GLY A 126 -1.49 10.08 -15.46
CA GLY A 126 -1.44 8.67 -15.85
C GLY A 126 -0.94 8.57 -17.29
N PHE A 127 -0.06 7.60 -17.54
CA PHE A 127 0.36 7.24 -18.88
C PHE A 127 -0.05 5.79 -19.15
N ASP A 128 -0.51 5.49 -20.37
CA ASP A 128 -0.73 4.13 -20.85
C ASP A 128 0.61 3.47 -21.17
N LYS A 129 1.39 3.21 -20.11
CA LYS A 129 2.71 2.59 -20.18
C LYS A 129 2.70 1.21 -19.51
N PRO A 130 3.65 0.32 -19.86
CA PRO A 130 3.60 -1.07 -19.42
C PRO A 130 4.00 -1.31 -17.95
N SER A 131 4.82 -0.45 -17.33
CA SER A 131 5.29 -0.70 -15.95
C SER A 131 4.41 -0.05 -14.88
N ALA A 132 4.23 -0.74 -13.73
CA ALA A 132 3.45 -0.22 -12.60
C ALA A 132 3.95 1.15 -12.06
N TYR A 133 5.21 1.50 -12.28
CA TYR A 133 5.76 2.79 -11.86
C TYR A 133 5.39 3.92 -12.82
N GLU A 134 5.26 3.61 -14.09
CA GLU A 134 4.85 4.55 -15.13
C GLU A 134 3.32 4.72 -15.16
N GLN A 135 2.59 3.67 -14.78
CA GLN A 135 1.14 3.71 -14.55
C GLN A 135 0.76 4.38 -13.23
N SER A 136 1.74 4.72 -12.38
CA SER A 136 1.50 5.34 -11.08
C SER A 136 1.06 6.79 -11.24
N GLU A 137 -0.17 7.07 -10.81
CA GLU A 137 -0.79 8.39 -10.85
C GLU A 137 -0.66 9.14 -9.53
N CYS A 138 -0.35 8.42 -8.46
CA CYS A 138 -0.02 8.99 -7.16
C CYS A 138 1.17 8.25 -6.55
N ILE A 139 2.08 8.98 -5.92
CA ILE A 139 3.16 8.41 -5.11
C ILE A 139 3.09 9.03 -3.72
N LEU A 140 3.08 8.18 -2.69
CA LEU A 140 3.20 8.57 -1.29
C LEU A 140 4.59 8.18 -0.78
N TYR A 141 5.25 9.08 -0.08
CA TYR A 141 6.53 8.82 0.59
C TYR A 141 6.38 8.90 2.10
N SER A 142 6.97 7.92 2.79
CA SER A 142 7.07 7.96 4.25
C SER A 142 8.03 9.05 4.74
N LYS A 143 7.95 9.36 6.02
CA LYS A 143 9.06 9.99 6.74
C LYS A 143 10.31 9.09 6.63
N PRO A 144 11.52 9.68 6.59
CA PRO A 144 12.75 8.90 6.68
C PRO A 144 12.90 8.31 8.08
N ILE A 145 13.12 6.99 8.15
CA ILE A 145 13.43 6.26 9.38
C ILE A 145 14.69 5.44 9.09
N GLU A 146 15.75 5.59 9.89
CA GLU A 146 17.05 4.92 9.68
C GLU A 146 17.58 5.04 8.23
N ASN A 147 17.54 6.25 7.66
CA ASN A 147 17.92 6.51 6.27
C ASN A 147 17.11 5.73 5.20
N LYS A 148 15.96 5.16 5.57
CA LYS A 148 15.05 4.45 4.65
C LYS A 148 13.73 5.18 4.50
N ILE A 149 13.18 5.11 3.30
CA ILE A 149 11.88 5.69 2.94
C ILE A 149 11.05 4.65 2.20
N VAL A 150 9.78 4.54 2.56
CA VAL A 150 8.81 3.75 1.84
C VAL A 150 8.15 4.61 0.78
N ALA A 151 8.16 4.10 -0.46
CA ALA A 151 7.44 4.65 -1.59
C ALA A 151 6.22 3.77 -1.89
N LEU A 152 5.02 4.30 -1.72
CA LEU A 152 3.78 3.64 -2.10
C LEU A 152 3.30 4.26 -3.42
N HIS A 153 3.34 3.46 -4.48
CA HIS A 153 2.84 3.83 -5.79
C HIS A 153 1.38 3.43 -5.90
N CYS A 154 0.54 4.37 -6.31
CA CYS A 154 -0.90 4.20 -6.41
C CYS A 154 -1.40 4.62 -7.80
N LYS A 155 -2.57 4.09 -8.17
CA LYS A 155 -3.38 4.50 -9.32
C LYS A 155 -4.65 5.18 -8.81
N ILE A 156 -5.18 6.18 -9.51
CA ILE A 156 -6.48 6.75 -9.15
C ILE A 156 -7.53 5.70 -9.43
N GLY A 157 -8.43 5.45 -8.46
CA GLY A 157 -9.44 4.39 -8.56
C GLY A 157 -10.70 4.78 -7.81
N ASN A 158 -11.38 3.81 -7.21
CA ASN A 158 -12.63 4.02 -6.49
C ASN A 158 -12.69 3.15 -5.23
N LYS A 159 -13.57 3.51 -4.29
CA LYS A 159 -13.73 2.79 -3.02
C LYS A 159 -14.41 1.42 -3.16
N TYR A 160 -15.11 1.20 -4.26
CA TYR A 160 -15.99 0.06 -4.47
C TYR A 160 -15.33 -1.06 -5.27
N ASN A 161 -14.02 -0.97 -5.53
CA ASN A 161 -13.26 -1.90 -6.37
C ASN A 161 -13.88 -2.13 -7.77
N LEU A 162 -14.60 -1.15 -8.31
CA LEU A 162 -15.07 -1.15 -9.70
C LEU A 162 -13.89 -1.02 -10.67
N ASP A 163 -14.10 -1.35 -11.94
CA ASP A 163 -13.06 -1.20 -12.96
C ASP A 163 -12.54 0.25 -12.98
N ILE A 164 -11.26 0.39 -12.63
CA ILE A 164 -10.55 1.66 -12.48
C ILE A 164 -10.43 2.40 -13.82
N LYS A 165 -10.48 1.70 -14.96
CA LYS A 165 -10.46 2.35 -16.27
C LYS A 165 -11.72 3.21 -16.48
N ASN A 166 -12.86 2.72 -16.00
CA ASN A 166 -14.16 3.34 -16.23
C ASN A 166 -14.66 4.13 -15.01
N ASN A 167 -14.17 3.82 -13.81
CA ASN A 167 -14.68 4.35 -12.54
C ASN A 167 -13.53 4.94 -11.71
N ARG A 168 -13.17 6.19 -12.02
CA ARG A 168 -12.15 6.98 -11.31
C ARG A 168 -12.84 7.96 -10.36
N SER A 169 -12.45 7.98 -9.09
CA SER A 169 -13.06 8.83 -8.07
C SER A 169 -12.19 10.03 -7.75
N ILE A 170 -12.42 11.11 -8.49
CA ILE A 170 -11.95 12.46 -8.18
C ILE A 170 -13.19 13.34 -8.07
N PHE A 171 -13.44 13.93 -6.91
CA PHE A 171 -14.66 14.71 -6.69
C PHE A 171 -14.45 15.79 -5.64
N TRP A 172 -15.17 16.89 -5.79
CA TRP A 172 -15.28 17.93 -4.79
C TRP A 172 -16.26 17.50 -3.69
N ASN A 173 -16.02 17.90 -2.45
CA ASN A 173 -17.08 17.86 -1.44
C ASN A 173 -18.18 18.90 -1.78
N ASN A 174 -19.29 18.86 -1.04
CA ASN A 174 -20.44 19.73 -1.30
C ASN A 174 -20.07 21.22 -1.27
N ASN A 175 -19.19 21.62 -0.35
CA ASN A 175 -18.74 23.00 -0.19
C ASN A 175 -17.70 23.43 -1.24
N LYS A 176 -17.20 22.50 -2.06
CA LYS A 176 -16.11 22.69 -3.04
C LYS A 176 -14.81 23.25 -2.45
N ASP A 177 -14.60 23.09 -1.15
CA ASP A 177 -13.39 23.47 -0.44
C ASP A 177 -12.37 22.32 -0.36
N THR A 178 -12.77 21.10 -0.73
CA THR A 178 -11.93 19.91 -0.63
C THR A 178 -12.06 19.04 -1.87
N LEU A 179 -10.93 18.83 -2.56
CA LEU A 179 -10.79 17.86 -3.64
C LEU A 179 -10.42 16.49 -3.07
N ASN A 180 -11.33 15.53 -3.21
CA ASN A 180 -11.15 14.15 -2.77
C ASN A 180 -10.66 13.29 -3.93
N ILE A 181 -9.57 12.56 -3.71
CA ILE A 181 -8.97 11.65 -4.69
C ILE A 181 -8.81 10.28 -4.05
N VAL A 182 -9.52 9.27 -4.58
CA VAL A 182 -9.35 7.89 -4.13
C VAL A 182 -8.23 7.24 -4.94
N VAL A 183 -7.29 6.62 -4.24
CA VAL A 183 -6.17 5.94 -4.87
C VAL A 183 -6.04 4.50 -4.37
N ILE A 184 -5.71 3.59 -5.28
CA ILE A 184 -5.48 2.18 -4.99
C ILE A 184 -3.97 1.91 -5.10
N PRO A 185 -3.33 1.35 -4.05
CA PRO A 185 -1.94 0.97 -4.12
C PRO A 185 -1.70 -0.10 -5.17
N ILE A 186 -0.68 0.12 -5.99
CA ILE A 186 -0.25 -0.79 -7.04
C ILE A 186 1.18 -1.26 -6.84
N SER A 187 2.07 -0.54 -6.14
CA SER A 187 3.39 -1.07 -5.78
C SER A 187 3.93 -0.43 -4.50
N ILE A 188 4.86 -1.13 -3.85
CA ILE A 188 5.61 -0.62 -2.69
C ILE A 188 7.11 -0.81 -2.94
N LYS A 189 7.92 0.19 -2.55
CA LYS A 189 9.38 0.11 -2.54
C LYS A 189 9.97 0.66 -1.26
N LEU A 190 11.12 0.12 -0.89
CA LEU A 190 12.01 0.69 0.11
C LEU A 190 13.18 1.36 -0.60
N LEU A 191 13.41 2.63 -0.31
CA LEU A 191 14.45 3.48 -0.89
C LEU A 191 15.37 3.99 0.21
N LYS A 192 16.60 4.38 -0.15
CA LYS A 192 17.43 5.21 0.72
C LYS A 192 16.97 6.67 0.65
N LYS A 193 17.02 7.41 1.76
CA LYS A 193 16.64 8.85 1.79
C LYS A 193 17.43 9.65 0.76
N ASP A 194 18.72 9.34 0.60
CA ASP A 194 19.64 10.07 -0.28
C ASP A 194 19.23 9.99 -1.76
N ASN A 195 18.45 8.97 -2.14
CA ASN A 195 17.95 8.82 -3.50
C ASN A 195 16.64 9.60 -3.76
N LEU A 196 16.12 10.29 -2.75
CA LEU A 196 14.82 10.94 -2.84
C LEU A 196 14.93 12.35 -3.41
N LYS A 197 14.36 12.55 -4.59
CA LYS A 197 14.13 13.88 -5.17
C LYS A 197 12.67 14.29 -4.96
N LEU A 198 12.42 15.21 -4.03
CA LEU A 198 11.09 15.72 -3.67
C LEU A 198 10.58 16.85 -4.58
N ILE A 199 10.96 16.85 -5.87
CA ILE A 199 10.51 17.88 -6.81
C ILE A 199 9.02 17.71 -7.13
N ASN A 200 8.26 18.78 -6.89
CA ASN A 200 6.80 18.87 -7.07
C ASN A 200 6.03 17.85 -6.19
N PHE A 201 6.49 17.66 -4.96
CA PHE A 201 5.72 16.93 -3.94
C PHE A 201 5.00 17.92 -3.03
N TRP A 202 3.81 17.53 -2.59
CA TRP A 202 3.07 18.23 -1.56
C TRP A 202 3.27 17.56 -0.21
N ASN A 203 3.41 18.39 0.82
CA ASN A 203 3.50 17.93 2.19
C ASN A 203 2.14 17.45 2.68
N ILE A 204 2.12 16.35 3.41
CA ILE A 204 0.93 15.86 4.11
C ILE A 204 0.87 16.59 5.45
N ASN A 205 -0.18 17.38 5.65
CA ASN A 205 -0.39 18.06 6.92
C ASN A 205 -1.00 17.10 7.93
N TRP A 206 -2.07 16.39 7.54
CA TRP A 206 -2.79 15.48 8.44
C TRP A 206 -2.97 14.08 7.83
N THR A 207 -3.01 13.09 8.72
CA THR A 207 -3.24 11.68 8.37
C THR A 207 -4.33 11.11 9.26
N PHE A 208 -5.30 10.43 8.65
CA PHE A 208 -6.40 9.75 9.32
C PHE A 208 -6.40 8.28 8.93
N LEU A 209 -6.31 7.40 9.93
CA LEU A 209 -6.45 5.96 9.73
C LEU A 209 -7.92 5.59 9.94
N ASN A 210 -8.58 5.12 8.89
CA ASN A 210 -9.96 4.63 8.97
C ASN A 210 -9.93 3.12 9.18
N GLU A 211 -10.33 2.67 10.35
CA GLU A 211 -10.40 1.24 10.69
C GLU A 211 -11.82 0.71 10.54
N TRP A 212 -11.96 -0.60 10.34
CA TRP A 212 -13.27 -1.25 10.44
C TRP A 212 -13.70 -1.26 11.91
N ILE A 213 -14.74 -0.48 12.25
CA ILE A 213 -15.32 -0.49 13.59
C ILE A 213 -15.98 -1.86 13.82
N ASN A 214 -15.39 -2.69 14.68
CA ASN A 214 -16.09 -3.84 15.23
C ASN A 214 -17.15 -3.30 16.21
N LYS A 215 -18.42 -3.27 15.78
CA LYS A 215 -19.58 -2.84 16.59
C LYS A 215 -19.90 -3.73 17.81
N LYS A 216 -18.90 -4.35 18.46
CA LYS A 216 -19.13 -5.22 19.63
C LYS A 216 -18.92 -4.55 20.99
N THR A 217 -18.43 -3.31 21.06
CA THR A 217 -18.12 -2.65 22.35
C THR A 217 -18.93 -1.39 22.65
N SER A 218 -19.95 -1.06 21.86
CA SER A 218 -20.83 0.09 22.14
C SER A 218 -22.19 -0.28 22.76
N ALA A 219 -22.36 -1.53 23.22
CA ALA A 219 -23.60 -2.01 23.84
C ALA A 219 -23.48 -2.26 25.36
N GLU A 220 -22.34 -1.94 25.98
CA GLU A 220 -22.12 -2.14 27.43
C GLU A 220 -22.06 -0.83 28.24
N HIS A 221 -22.37 0.31 27.61
CA HIS A 221 -22.41 1.62 28.29
C HIS A 221 -23.65 2.45 27.95
N SER A 222 -24.76 1.81 27.64
CA SER A 222 -26.09 2.43 27.57
C SER A 222 -26.98 1.87 28.65
#